data_AF-A0A6A3D5S9-F1
#
_entry.id   AF-A0A6A3D5S9-F1
#
_cell.length_a   1.000
_cell.length_b   1.000
_cell.length_c   1.000
_cell.angle_alpha   90.00
_cell.angle_beta   90.00
_cell.angle_gamma   90.00
#
_symmetry.space_group_name_H-M   'P 1'
#
loop_
_entity.id
_entity.type
_entity.pdbx_description
1 polymer ?
#
loop_
_entity_poly.entity_id
_entity_poly.type
_entity_poly.pdbx_seq_one_letter_code
_entity_poly.pdbx_strand_id
1 'polypeptide(L)'
;MAASRLVIFSLFLALIFNQIRADASTEPAIESDSASSSALKAELDQLKSKIRFLESNVEEKIRELKTKDEKIKEKYKIIQLKSDSITSLQTELSSLQKKGTSDAEEQVGKAHAQALELQKQVDKLKTELEAKLKKADSLEARATKAENKLNELSLKLENLEKINKEQVNKIAKTDRALNIAEEELIKTKFEASSKGNELMEVHRAWLPPWLAMQLNRGQAFIQTHWTERGKPAVDMVVQKALEKKALAEKWAEPHVETIKTKWVPAIKDQWVVVTTHAEPHVRSLKTKTVEVYEASKTAVTPHIVKVHEIVVPYFQEAKKFSKPYIDQVATLAKPHYDNVCKVMKPFRKEVVNAYGKFLESATTYHQQVQASVQDTLKKHELTRPLATKELEWFAASALLALPIIILFRIFSSIFCKNGKKRARHAHTTHGRRKGKRGHTDK
;
A
#
# COMPACT_ATOMS: atom_id res chain seq x y z
N MET A 1 -36.01 -33.11 -14.16
CA MET A 1 -34.69 -32.44 -14.12
C MET A 1 -34.08 -32.27 -12.73
N ALA A 2 -34.83 -32.14 -11.63
CA ALA A 2 -34.22 -32.04 -10.29
C ALA A 2 -33.68 -33.40 -9.78
N ALA A 3 -34.42 -34.49 -9.94
CA ALA A 3 -34.02 -35.82 -9.48
C ALA A 3 -32.71 -36.34 -10.11
N SER A 4 -32.51 -36.13 -11.42
CA SER A 4 -31.25 -36.50 -12.10
C SER A 4 -30.04 -35.75 -11.55
N ARG A 5 -30.21 -34.47 -11.13
CA ARG A 5 -29.14 -33.69 -10.51
C ARG A 5 -28.78 -34.18 -9.11
N LEU A 6 -29.75 -34.69 -8.34
CA LEU A 6 -29.51 -35.31 -7.04
C LEU A 6 -28.78 -36.66 -7.15
N VAL A 7 -29.11 -37.48 -8.15
CA VAL A 7 -28.41 -38.75 -8.42
C VAL A 7 -26.96 -38.50 -8.84
N ILE A 8 -26.71 -37.49 -9.69
CA ILE A 8 -25.35 -37.05 -10.04
C ILE A 8 -24.61 -36.55 -8.79
N PHE A 9 -25.25 -35.77 -7.91
CA PHE A 9 -24.66 -35.31 -6.66
C PHE A 9 -24.27 -36.47 -5.72
N SER A 10 -25.11 -37.51 -5.63
CA SER A 10 -24.85 -38.73 -4.85
C SER A 10 -23.64 -39.50 -5.38
N LEU A 11 -23.56 -39.68 -6.71
CA LEU A 11 -22.41 -40.31 -7.39
C LEU A 11 -21.10 -39.54 -7.17
N PHE A 12 -21.13 -38.20 -7.27
CA PHE A 12 -19.98 -37.36 -6.96
C PHE A 12 -19.54 -37.47 -5.50
N LEU A 13 -20.49 -37.54 -4.56
CA LEU A 13 -20.17 -37.72 -3.14
C LEU A 13 -19.51 -39.09 -2.88
N ALA A 14 -20.04 -40.15 -3.49
CA ALA A 14 -19.49 -41.51 -3.39
C ALA A 14 -18.10 -41.67 -4.03
N LEU A 15 -17.81 -40.94 -5.11
CA LEU A 15 -16.48 -40.89 -5.72
C LEU A 15 -15.44 -40.26 -4.77
N ILE A 16 -15.78 -39.14 -4.13
CA ILE A 16 -14.88 -38.43 -3.20
C ILE A 16 -14.51 -39.31 -1.98
N PHE A 17 -15.43 -40.13 -1.48
CA PHE A 17 -15.17 -41.00 -0.33
C PHE A 17 -14.39 -42.29 -0.64
N ASN A 18 -14.39 -42.77 -1.90
CA ASN A 18 -13.69 -44.01 -2.27
C ASN A 18 -12.26 -43.80 -2.80
N GLN A 19 -11.87 -42.57 -3.16
CA GLN A 19 -10.65 -42.32 -3.93
C GLN A 19 -9.37 -42.11 -3.08
N ILE A 20 -9.24 -42.87 -1.97
CA ILE A 20 -7.96 -43.01 -1.23
C ILE A 20 -7.67 -44.50 -0.99
N ARG A 21 -7.44 -45.25 -2.08
CA ARG A 21 -6.65 -46.49 -2.06
C ARG A 21 -6.02 -46.78 -3.43
N ALA A 22 -4.71 -47.02 -3.42
CA ALA A 22 -3.85 -47.51 -4.52
C ALA A 22 -3.54 -46.55 -5.71
N ASP A 23 -2.44 -45.80 -5.53
CA ASP A 23 -1.17 -45.87 -6.29
C ASP A 23 -1.01 -45.56 -7.81
N ALA A 24 0.22 -45.14 -8.12
CA ALA A 24 0.96 -45.13 -9.40
C ALA A 24 0.54 -44.23 -10.59
N SER A 25 1.38 -43.19 -10.82
CA SER A 25 1.88 -42.63 -12.09
C SER A 25 0.90 -42.16 -13.19
N THR A 26 1.12 -40.93 -13.71
CA THR A 26 1.43 -40.60 -15.13
C THR A 26 1.16 -39.10 -15.43
N GLU A 27 2.15 -38.40 -16.02
CA GLU A 27 2.02 -37.04 -16.62
C GLU A 27 1.11 -37.05 -17.87
N PRO A 28 0.35 -35.98 -18.21
CA PRO A 28 0.96 -34.81 -18.88
C PRO A 28 0.31 -33.40 -18.74
N ALA A 29 1.19 -32.39 -18.68
CA ALA A 29 1.32 -31.19 -19.54
C ALA A 29 0.12 -30.25 -19.94
N ILE A 30 0.39 -28.93 -19.79
CA ILE A 30 -0.18 -27.69 -20.46
C ILE A 30 -1.71 -27.44 -20.26
N GLU A 31 -2.34 -26.25 -20.27
CA GLU A 31 -2.06 -24.86 -20.70
C GLU A 31 -3.11 -23.91 -20.06
N SER A 32 -2.94 -22.61 -19.73
CA SER A 32 -1.80 -21.69 -19.44
C SER A 32 -2.32 -20.48 -18.61
N ASP A 33 -1.44 -19.56 -18.16
CA ASP A 33 -1.84 -18.22 -17.67
C ASP A 33 -0.73 -17.18 -17.96
N SER A 34 -0.90 -16.34 -19.00
CA SER A 34 0.22 -15.58 -19.61
C SER A 34 0.53 -14.23 -18.95
N ALA A 35 -0.40 -13.67 -18.17
CA ALA A 35 -0.26 -12.35 -17.57
C ALA A 35 0.54 -12.34 -16.25
N SER A 36 0.45 -13.40 -15.45
CA SER A 36 1.22 -13.57 -14.21
C SER A 36 2.67 -13.97 -14.50
N SER A 37 2.89 -14.77 -15.55
CA SER A 37 4.20 -15.19 -16.05
C SER A 37 5.08 -14.00 -16.47
N SER A 38 4.51 -12.99 -17.15
CA SER A 38 5.28 -11.85 -17.68
C SER A 38 5.80 -10.91 -16.58
N ALA A 39 5.01 -10.66 -15.54
CA ALA A 39 5.43 -9.85 -14.39
C ALA A 39 6.58 -10.52 -13.61
N LEU A 40 6.44 -11.81 -13.29
CA LEU A 40 7.48 -12.58 -12.61
C LEU A 40 8.76 -12.68 -13.45
N LYS A 41 8.64 -12.78 -14.78
CA LYS A 41 9.77 -12.78 -15.71
C LYS A 41 10.52 -11.44 -15.69
N ALA A 42 9.81 -10.31 -15.66
CA ALA A 42 10.42 -8.99 -15.56
C ALA A 42 11.16 -8.78 -14.22
N GLU A 43 10.61 -9.25 -13.10
CA GLU A 43 11.29 -9.23 -11.80
C GLU A 43 12.53 -10.13 -11.78
N LEU A 44 12.45 -11.31 -12.40
CA LEU A 44 13.59 -12.24 -12.53
C LEU A 44 14.71 -11.65 -13.38
N ASP A 45 14.40 -11.00 -14.51
CA ASP A 45 15.38 -10.28 -15.33
C ASP A 45 15.97 -9.05 -14.59
N GLN A 46 15.17 -8.38 -13.75
CA GLN A 46 15.67 -7.32 -12.87
C GLN A 46 16.63 -7.84 -11.78
N LEU A 47 16.34 -8.97 -11.15
CA LEU A 47 17.28 -9.62 -10.22
C LEU A 47 18.56 -10.05 -10.94
N LYS A 48 18.43 -10.66 -12.11
CA LYS A 48 19.55 -11.15 -12.92
C LYS A 48 20.48 -10.03 -13.39
N SER A 49 19.95 -8.86 -13.71
CA SER A 49 20.78 -7.67 -14.03
C SER A 49 21.49 -7.11 -12.79
N LYS A 50 20.83 -7.07 -11.62
CA LYS A 50 21.48 -6.69 -10.35
C LYS A 50 22.58 -7.67 -9.93
N ILE A 51 22.37 -8.97 -10.09
CA ILE A 51 23.37 -10.01 -9.82
C ILE A 51 24.60 -9.79 -10.71
N ARG A 52 24.42 -9.66 -12.03
CA ARG A 52 25.54 -9.38 -12.96
C ARG A 52 26.29 -8.08 -12.65
N PHE A 53 25.58 -7.04 -12.22
CA PHE A 53 26.21 -5.79 -11.80
C PHE A 53 27.06 -5.95 -10.53
N LEU A 54 26.54 -6.67 -9.53
CA LEU A 54 27.26 -6.97 -8.29
C LEU A 54 28.47 -7.89 -8.55
N GLU A 55 28.31 -8.92 -9.38
CA GLU A 55 29.42 -9.78 -9.85
C GLU A 55 30.51 -8.95 -10.52
N SER A 56 30.17 -8.07 -11.48
CA SER A 56 31.12 -7.18 -12.14
C SER A 56 31.85 -6.26 -11.17
N ASN A 57 31.16 -5.69 -10.18
CA ASN A 57 31.75 -4.81 -9.17
C ASN A 57 32.67 -5.58 -8.20
N VAL A 58 32.33 -6.83 -7.86
CA VAL A 58 33.23 -7.73 -7.09
C VAL A 58 34.48 -8.08 -7.90
N GLU A 59 34.33 -8.43 -9.17
CA GLU A 59 35.44 -8.76 -10.08
C GLU A 59 36.37 -7.56 -10.32
N GLU A 60 35.82 -6.34 -10.37
CA GLU A 60 36.59 -5.10 -10.38
C GLU A 60 37.36 -4.88 -9.06
N LYS A 61 36.73 -5.09 -7.91
CA LYS A 61 37.40 -4.97 -6.59
C LYS A 61 38.49 -6.02 -6.38
N ILE A 62 38.31 -7.24 -6.87
CA ILE A 62 39.33 -8.29 -6.86
C ILE A 62 40.54 -7.88 -7.72
N ARG A 63 40.31 -7.31 -8.91
CA ARG A 63 41.39 -6.77 -9.75
C ARG A 63 42.09 -5.59 -9.08
N GLU A 64 41.34 -4.65 -8.50
CA GLU A 64 41.90 -3.51 -7.78
C GLU A 64 42.81 -3.97 -6.61
N LEU A 65 42.35 -4.96 -5.82
CA LEU A 65 43.15 -5.56 -4.74
C LEU A 65 44.42 -6.23 -5.25
N LYS A 66 44.36 -7.04 -6.32
CA LYS A 66 45.56 -7.65 -6.92
C LYS A 66 46.59 -6.60 -7.36
N THR A 67 46.14 -5.48 -7.96
CA THR A 67 47.08 -4.40 -8.35
C THR A 67 47.70 -3.66 -7.15
N LYS A 68 47.01 -3.62 -6.01
CA LYS A 68 47.55 -3.06 -4.76
C LYS A 68 48.55 -4.02 -4.11
N ASP A 69 48.27 -5.33 -4.13
CA ASP A 69 49.15 -6.37 -3.59
C ASP A 69 50.50 -6.43 -4.33
N GLU A 70 50.51 -6.37 -5.67
CA GLU A 70 51.76 -6.29 -6.44
C GLU A 70 52.57 -5.02 -6.15
N LYS A 71 51.91 -3.86 -5.99
CA LYS A 71 52.58 -2.62 -5.54
C LYS A 71 53.15 -2.71 -4.12
N ILE A 72 52.54 -3.52 -3.25
CA ILE A 72 53.06 -3.78 -1.90
C ILE A 72 54.30 -4.67 -1.98
N LYS A 73 54.29 -5.73 -2.81
CA LYS A 73 55.47 -6.59 -3.05
C LYS A 73 56.64 -5.80 -3.64
N GLU A 74 56.39 -4.90 -4.58
CA GLU A 74 57.41 -4.02 -5.15
C GLU A 74 58.04 -3.10 -4.08
N LYS A 75 57.21 -2.44 -3.25
CA LYS A 75 57.69 -1.65 -2.12
C LYS A 75 58.47 -2.48 -1.11
N TYR A 76 58.05 -3.71 -0.83
CA TYR A 76 58.75 -4.61 0.08
C TYR A 76 60.16 -4.95 -0.45
N LYS A 77 60.31 -5.26 -1.74
CA LYS A 77 61.63 -5.47 -2.38
C LYS A 77 62.53 -4.23 -2.28
N ILE A 78 61.97 -3.03 -2.47
CA ILE A 78 62.73 -1.77 -2.35
C ILE A 78 63.20 -1.55 -0.90
N ILE A 79 62.35 -1.83 0.10
CA ILE A 79 62.70 -1.75 1.52
C ILE A 79 63.80 -2.76 1.85
N GLN A 80 63.69 -4.00 1.35
CA GLN A 80 64.67 -5.05 1.58
C GLN A 80 66.04 -4.70 0.97
N LEU A 81 66.09 -4.27 -0.30
CA LEU A 81 67.32 -3.77 -0.93
C LEU A 81 67.96 -2.60 -0.17
N LYS A 82 67.17 -1.68 0.39
CA LYS A 82 67.68 -0.60 1.23
C LYS A 82 68.18 -1.09 2.59
N SER A 83 67.54 -2.08 3.19
CA SER A 83 67.99 -2.74 4.41
C SER A 83 69.34 -3.43 4.19
N ASP A 84 69.48 -4.18 3.10
CA ASP A 84 70.72 -4.89 2.73
C ASP A 84 71.85 -3.89 2.43
N SER A 85 71.54 -2.77 1.79
CA SER A 85 72.50 -1.67 1.60
C SER A 85 72.93 -1.02 2.92
N ILE A 86 72.02 -0.84 3.88
CA ILE A 86 72.34 -0.32 5.22
C ILE A 86 73.22 -1.31 5.99
N THR A 87 72.95 -2.62 5.94
CA THR A 87 73.80 -3.61 6.61
C THR A 87 75.19 -3.69 5.96
N SER A 88 75.29 -3.59 4.62
CA SER A 88 76.57 -3.46 3.91
C SER A 88 77.37 -2.25 4.41
N LEU A 89 76.76 -1.05 4.44
CA LEU A 89 77.40 0.17 4.92
C LEU A 89 77.79 0.09 6.42
N GLN A 90 76.99 -0.59 7.25
CA GLN A 90 77.35 -0.86 8.65
C GLN A 90 78.55 -1.82 8.77
N THR A 91 78.66 -2.83 7.90
CA THR A 91 79.83 -3.71 7.87
C THR A 91 81.08 -2.98 7.35
N GLU A 92 80.95 -2.11 6.36
CA GLU A 92 82.06 -1.26 5.87
C GLU A 92 82.53 -0.29 6.96
N LEU A 93 81.63 0.41 7.65
CA LEU A 93 81.95 1.26 8.80
C LEU A 93 82.65 0.47 9.91
N SER A 94 82.16 -0.73 10.24
CA SER A 94 82.78 -1.62 11.23
C SER A 94 84.16 -2.10 10.79
N SER A 95 84.40 -2.27 9.49
CA SER A 95 85.71 -2.63 8.92
C SER A 95 86.70 -1.47 8.96
N LEU A 96 86.24 -0.25 8.68
CA LEU A 96 87.05 0.98 8.74
C LEU A 96 87.43 1.32 10.18
N GLN A 97 86.51 1.16 11.13
CA GLN A 97 86.78 1.30 12.56
C GLN A 97 87.84 0.31 13.09
N LYS A 98 88.06 -0.81 12.37
CA LYS A 98 89.05 -1.84 12.72
C LYS A 98 90.39 -1.68 12.00
N LYS A 99 90.55 -0.68 11.12
CA LYS A 99 91.74 -0.44 10.30
C LYS A 99 92.34 0.95 10.53
N GLY A 100 92.61 1.27 11.78
CA GLY A 100 93.25 2.54 12.14
C GLY A 100 94.77 2.54 11.95
N THR A 101 95.26 3.28 10.94
CA THR A 101 96.49 4.11 10.98
C THR A 101 96.55 5.00 9.72
N SER A 102 96.82 6.31 9.92
CA SER A 102 97.27 7.31 8.92
C SER A 102 96.57 7.30 7.54
N ASP A 103 95.55 8.13 7.29
CA ASP A 103 95.76 9.56 7.04
C ASP A 103 94.57 10.39 7.55
N ALA A 104 94.70 10.95 8.76
CA ALA A 104 93.55 11.20 9.63
C ALA A 104 92.99 12.64 9.63
N GLU A 105 93.56 13.56 8.85
CA GLU A 105 93.20 14.99 8.96
C GLU A 105 92.48 15.51 7.69
N GLU A 106 92.95 15.16 6.48
CA GLU A 106 92.28 15.58 5.24
C GLU A 106 91.00 14.75 4.94
N GLN A 107 90.99 13.46 5.32
CA GLN A 107 89.86 12.58 5.07
C GLN A 107 88.70 12.81 6.06
N VAL A 108 89.00 13.20 7.31
CA VAL A 108 88.00 13.61 8.30
C VAL A 108 87.31 14.91 7.89
N GLY A 109 88.04 15.87 7.33
CA GLY A 109 87.45 17.10 6.77
C GLY A 109 86.43 16.82 5.66
N LYS A 110 86.75 15.92 4.72
CA LYS A 110 85.83 15.51 3.63
C LYS A 110 84.63 14.72 4.17
N ALA A 111 84.83 13.84 5.16
CA ALA A 111 83.75 13.12 5.81
C ALA A 111 82.81 14.04 6.62
N HIS A 112 83.34 15.05 7.31
CA HIS A 112 82.53 16.07 7.99
C HIS A 112 81.77 16.98 7.03
N ALA A 113 82.36 17.36 5.90
CA ALA A 113 81.64 18.08 4.85
C ALA A 113 80.46 17.26 4.29
N GLN A 114 80.68 15.97 3.99
CA GLN A 114 79.62 15.06 3.55
C GLN A 114 78.56 14.81 4.63
N ALA A 115 78.95 14.69 5.91
CA ALA A 115 78.01 14.56 7.02
C ALA A 115 77.14 15.82 7.19
N LEU A 116 77.72 17.01 7.05
CA LEU A 116 76.97 18.28 7.08
C LEU A 116 76.02 18.42 5.88
N GLU A 117 76.43 18.01 4.67
CA GLU A 117 75.58 17.98 3.48
C GLU A 117 74.39 17.03 3.66
N LEU A 118 74.64 15.81 4.16
CA LEU A 118 73.60 14.82 4.46
C LEU A 118 72.66 15.28 5.59
N GLN A 119 73.19 15.89 6.66
CA GLN A 119 72.40 16.50 7.73
C GLN A 119 71.42 17.53 7.16
N LYS A 120 71.90 18.40 6.27
CA LYS A 120 71.09 19.42 5.57
C LYS A 120 69.97 18.80 4.72
N GLN A 121 70.24 17.67 4.05
CA GLN A 121 69.23 16.93 3.29
C GLN A 121 68.20 16.24 4.20
N VAL A 122 68.64 15.66 5.33
CA VAL A 122 67.75 15.05 6.34
C VAL A 122 66.84 16.10 6.97
N ASP A 123 67.38 17.26 7.36
CA ASP A 123 66.58 18.35 7.94
C ASP A 123 65.57 18.91 6.92
N LYS A 124 65.96 19.06 5.65
CA LYS A 124 65.04 19.43 4.57
C LYS A 124 63.92 18.39 4.40
N LEU A 125 64.25 17.11 4.28
CA LEU A 125 63.27 16.03 4.15
C LEU A 125 62.32 15.95 5.36
N LYS A 126 62.82 16.22 6.58
CA LYS A 126 62.01 16.29 7.80
C LYS A 126 60.98 17.41 7.74
N THR A 127 61.38 18.62 7.30
CA THR A 127 60.43 19.74 7.15
C THR A 127 59.38 19.47 6.06
N GLU A 128 59.77 18.84 4.95
CA GLU A 128 58.83 18.42 3.90
C GLU A 128 57.86 17.32 4.39
N LEU A 129 58.33 16.38 5.21
CA LEU A 129 57.51 15.33 5.84
C LEU A 129 56.47 15.94 6.79
N GLU A 130 56.87 16.86 7.68
CA GLU A 130 55.94 17.55 8.58
C GLU A 130 54.89 18.38 7.83
N ALA A 131 55.28 19.04 6.73
CA ALA A 131 54.36 19.78 5.88
C ALA A 131 53.39 18.87 5.11
N LYS A 132 53.80 17.63 4.79
CA LYS A 132 52.93 16.59 4.21
C LYS A 132 51.97 16.00 5.25
N LEU A 133 52.44 15.76 6.47
CA LEU A 133 51.63 15.27 7.60
C LEU A 133 50.47 16.23 7.89
N LYS A 134 50.77 17.52 8.13
CA LYS A 134 49.76 18.57 8.36
C LYS A 134 48.71 18.67 7.25
N LYS A 135 49.11 18.38 6.00
CA LYS A 135 48.18 18.30 4.85
C LYS A 135 47.31 17.05 4.90
N ALA A 136 47.87 15.89 5.27
CA ALA A 136 47.11 14.66 5.48
C ALA A 136 46.03 14.85 6.57
N ASP A 137 46.39 15.39 7.73
CA ASP A 137 45.47 15.67 8.84
C ASP A 137 44.29 16.57 8.38
N SER A 138 44.59 17.60 7.58
CA SER A 138 43.56 18.51 7.04
C SER A 138 42.63 17.84 6.02
N LEU A 139 43.13 16.83 5.29
CA LEU A 139 42.33 16.05 4.34
C LEU A 139 41.50 15.00 5.07
N GLU A 140 42.01 14.39 6.14
CA GLU A 140 41.30 13.45 6.99
C GLU A 140 40.14 14.12 7.75
N ALA A 141 40.39 15.31 8.32
CA ALA A 141 39.34 16.15 8.90
C ALA A 141 38.26 16.57 7.88
N ARG A 142 38.63 16.70 6.59
CA ARG A 142 37.69 16.98 5.51
C ARG A 142 36.93 15.73 5.06
N ALA A 143 37.57 14.57 5.06
CA ALA A 143 36.96 13.28 4.71
C ALA A 143 35.92 12.86 5.75
N THR A 144 36.26 12.85 7.03
CA THR A 144 35.34 12.57 8.15
C THR A 144 34.13 13.52 8.16
N LYS A 145 34.34 14.82 7.89
CA LYS A 145 33.26 15.80 7.74
C LYS A 145 32.36 15.55 6.51
N ALA A 146 32.89 14.97 5.43
CA ALA A 146 32.11 14.57 4.27
C ALA A 146 31.32 13.28 4.54
N GLU A 147 31.94 12.31 5.21
CA GLU A 147 31.32 11.04 5.62
C GLU A 147 30.14 11.25 6.57
N ASN A 148 30.30 12.11 7.58
CA ASN A 148 29.20 12.48 8.49
C ASN A 148 28.00 13.10 7.75
N LYS A 149 28.25 13.93 6.73
CA LYS A 149 27.18 14.48 5.87
C LYS A 149 26.54 13.41 4.97
N LEU A 150 27.32 12.45 4.49
CA LEU A 150 26.82 11.34 3.67
C LEU A 150 25.88 10.47 4.52
N ASN A 151 26.25 10.17 5.76
CA ASN A 151 25.41 9.45 6.72
C ASN A 151 24.11 10.22 7.05
N GLU A 152 24.19 11.54 7.26
CA GLU A 152 23.01 12.39 7.47
C GLU A 152 22.05 12.39 6.26
N LEU A 153 22.60 12.45 5.04
CA LEU A 153 21.82 12.38 3.80
C LEU A 153 21.22 10.98 3.59
N SER A 154 21.93 9.91 3.96
CA SER A 154 21.45 8.53 3.91
C SER A 154 20.22 8.33 4.81
N LEU A 155 20.28 8.79 6.06
CA LEU A 155 19.15 8.75 7.00
C LEU A 155 17.93 9.57 6.49
N LYS A 156 18.19 10.72 5.85
CA LYS A 156 17.12 11.51 5.20
C LYS A 156 16.50 10.79 4.00
N LEU A 157 17.31 10.11 3.19
CA LEU A 157 16.84 9.30 2.06
C LEU A 157 15.95 8.14 2.53
N GLU A 158 16.38 7.40 3.56
CA GLU A 158 15.63 6.28 4.13
C GLU A 158 14.26 6.74 4.69
N ASN A 159 14.22 7.89 5.37
CA ASN A 159 12.96 8.47 5.86
C ASN A 159 12.03 8.91 4.72
N LEU A 160 12.55 9.49 3.64
CA LEU A 160 11.75 9.80 2.45
C LEU A 160 11.22 8.54 1.75
N GLU A 161 12.02 7.47 1.71
CA GLU A 161 11.59 6.17 1.15
C GLU A 161 10.43 5.56 1.97
N LYS A 162 10.50 5.63 3.30
CA LYS A 162 9.41 5.20 4.21
C LYS A 162 8.13 6.01 3.97
N ILE A 163 8.22 7.34 3.86
CA ILE A 163 7.07 8.22 3.58
C ILE A 163 6.47 7.90 2.19
N ASN A 164 7.31 7.68 1.17
CA ASN A 164 6.85 7.34 -0.17
C ASN A 164 6.12 5.99 -0.19
N LYS A 165 6.69 4.95 0.46
CA LYS A 165 6.02 3.65 0.66
C LYS A 165 4.67 3.79 1.37
N GLU A 166 4.56 4.68 2.36
CA GLU A 166 3.28 4.96 3.04
C GLU A 166 2.27 5.66 2.12
N GLN A 167 2.70 6.62 1.28
CA GLN A 167 1.84 7.29 0.32
C GLN A 167 1.34 6.34 -0.79
N VAL A 168 2.22 5.52 -1.37
CA VAL A 168 1.85 4.47 -2.34
C VAL A 168 0.81 3.52 -1.74
N ASN A 169 0.99 3.10 -0.48
CA ASN A 169 0.01 2.26 0.22
C ASN A 169 -1.33 2.96 0.50
N LYS A 170 -1.35 4.30 0.66
CA LYS A 170 -2.59 5.08 0.78
C LYS A 170 -3.32 5.19 -0.56
N ILE A 171 -2.59 5.48 -1.64
CA ILE A 171 -3.12 5.54 -3.02
C ILE A 171 -3.72 4.18 -3.41
N ALA A 172 -2.99 3.08 -3.21
CA ALA A 172 -3.49 1.73 -3.50
C ALA A 172 -4.75 1.35 -2.69
N LYS A 173 -4.98 1.95 -1.52
CA LYS A 173 -6.23 1.79 -0.75
C LYS A 173 -7.37 2.63 -1.31
N THR A 174 -7.11 3.87 -1.72
CA THR A 174 -8.14 4.73 -2.34
C THR A 174 -8.58 4.21 -3.70
N ASP A 175 -7.66 3.70 -4.52
CA ASP A 175 -7.97 3.17 -5.85
C ASP A 175 -8.84 1.91 -5.76
N ARG A 176 -8.58 1.02 -4.79
CA ARG A 176 -9.45 -0.15 -4.52
C ARG A 176 -10.84 0.26 -4.08
N ALA A 177 -10.95 1.27 -3.21
CA ALA A 177 -12.25 1.78 -2.77
C ALA A 177 -13.02 2.44 -3.92
N LEU A 178 -12.32 3.14 -4.83
CA LEU A 178 -12.88 3.73 -6.04
C LEU A 178 -13.40 2.64 -7.00
N ASN A 179 -12.59 1.62 -7.30
CA ASN A 179 -13.02 0.50 -8.16
C ASN A 179 -14.26 -0.23 -7.61
N ILE A 180 -14.31 -0.49 -6.30
CA ILE A 180 -15.49 -1.09 -5.65
C ILE A 180 -16.73 -0.18 -5.81
N ALA A 181 -16.57 1.13 -5.61
CA ALA A 181 -17.65 2.09 -5.80
C ALA A 181 -18.13 2.15 -7.26
N GLU A 182 -17.22 2.06 -8.24
CA GLU A 182 -17.57 2.01 -9.67
C GLU A 182 -18.30 0.71 -10.04
N GLU A 183 -17.86 -0.45 -9.55
CA GLU A 183 -18.54 -1.74 -9.74
C GLU A 183 -19.96 -1.73 -9.13
N GLU A 184 -20.11 -1.20 -7.90
CA GLU A 184 -21.43 -1.04 -7.27
C GLU A 184 -22.33 -0.05 -8.04
N LEU A 185 -21.77 1.02 -8.60
CA LEU A 185 -22.49 1.98 -9.45
C LEU A 185 -22.98 1.31 -10.74
N ILE A 186 -22.12 0.54 -11.43
CA ILE A 186 -22.46 -0.20 -12.64
C ILE A 186 -23.57 -1.23 -12.33
N LYS A 187 -23.42 -1.99 -11.24
CA LYS A 187 -24.42 -2.97 -10.80
C LYS A 187 -25.76 -2.34 -10.45
N THR A 188 -25.78 -1.24 -9.70
CA THR A 188 -27.01 -0.54 -9.31
C THR A 188 -27.71 0.11 -10.51
N LYS A 189 -26.96 0.66 -11.49
CA LYS A 189 -27.50 1.08 -12.78
C LYS A 189 -28.15 -0.07 -13.55
N PHE A 190 -27.49 -1.24 -13.62
CA PHE A 190 -28.03 -2.41 -14.31
C PHE A 190 -29.30 -2.94 -13.62
N GLU A 191 -29.30 -3.04 -12.28
CA GLU A 191 -30.49 -3.40 -11.50
C GLU A 191 -31.64 -2.40 -11.68
N ALA A 192 -31.36 -1.10 -11.72
CA ALA A 192 -32.36 -0.06 -11.95
C ALA A 192 -32.96 -0.15 -13.35
N SER A 193 -32.13 -0.34 -14.38
CA SER A 193 -32.56 -0.55 -15.77
C SER A 193 -33.42 -1.81 -15.90
N SER A 194 -32.97 -2.94 -15.33
CA SER A 194 -33.73 -4.20 -15.30
C SER A 194 -35.07 -4.08 -14.58
N LYS A 195 -35.12 -3.39 -13.42
CA LYS A 195 -36.36 -3.10 -12.70
C LYS A 195 -37.28 -2.18 -13.52
N GLY A 196 -36.72 -1.18 -14.21
CA GLY A 196 -37.46 -0.27 -15.09
C GLY A 196 -38.12 -1.00 -16.26
N ASN A 197 -37.42 -1.95 -16.88
CA ASN A 197 -37.93 -2.74 -17.99
C ASN A 197 -39.06 -3.70 -17.55
N GLU A 198 -38.87 -4.46 -16.46
CA GLU A 198 -39.95 -5.29 -15.89
C GLU A 198 -41.17 -4.44 -15.49
N LEU A 199 -40.94 -3.26 -14.89
CA LEU A 199 -42.00 -2.34 -14.51
C LEU A 199 -42.76 -1.86 -15.75
N MET A 200 -42.05 -1.52 -16.84
CA MET A 200 -42.63 -1.12 -18.13
C MET A 200 -43.44 -2.25 -18.77
N GLU A 201 -42.99 -3.50 -18.71
CA GLU A 201 -43.74 -4.66 -19.23
C GLU A 201 -45.03 -4.89 -18.44
N VAL A 202 -44.95 -4.91 -17.10
CA VAL A 202 -46.14 -5.04 -16.23
C VAL A 202 -47.10 -3.86 -16.43
N HIS A 203 -46.60 -2.63 -16.58
CA HIS A 203 -47.44 -1.47 -16.86
C HIS A 203 -48.07 -1.53 -18.25
N ARG A 204 -47.37 -2.01 -19.30
CA ARG A 204 -47.97 -2.21 -20.63
C ARG A 204 -49.13 -3.20 -20.61
N ALA A 205 -49.09 -4.21 -19.74
CA ALA A 205 -50.17 -5.19 -19.59
C ALA A 205 -51.35 -4.72 -18.70
N TRP A 206 -51.11 -3.76 -17.79
CA TRP A 206 -52.11 -3.29 -16.83
C TRP A 206 -52.76 -1.93 -17.18
N LEU A 207 -52.05 -1.07 -17.92
CA LEU A 207 -52.53 0.26 -18.27
C LEU A 207 -53.60 0.19 -19.38
N PRO A 208 -54.76 0.87 -19.22
CA PRO A 208 -55.71 1.04 -20.32
C PRO A 208 -55.05 1.65 -21.56
N PRO A 209 -55.45 1.27 -22.80
CA PRO A 209 -54.76 1.67 -24.03
C PRO A 209 -54.56 3.18 -24.20
N TRP A 210 -55.50 4.00 -23.72
CA TRP A 210 -55.42 5.46 -23.78
C TRP A 210 -54.28 6.04 -22.92
N LEU A 211 -54.01 5.43 -21.76
CA LEU A 211 -52.98 5.88 -20.81
C LEU A 211 -51.60 5.37 -21.23
N ALA A 212 -51.52 4.14 -21.77
CA ALA A 212 -50.32 3.65 -22.44
C ALA A 212 -49.93 4.52 -23.64
N MET A 213 -50.91 4.97 -24.44
CA MET A 213 -50.66 5.90 -25.55
C MET A 213 -50.10 7.25 -25.08
N GLN A 214 -50.59 7.81 -23.97
CA GLN A 214 -50.04 9.06 -23.45
C GLN A 214 -48.66 8.92 -22.80
N LEU A 215 -48.37 7.79 -22.15
CA LEU A 215 -47.01 7.51 -21.66
C LEU A 215 -46.01 7.34 -22.82
N ASN A 216 -46.41 6.68 -23.91
CA ASN A 216 -45.59 6.60 -25.12
C ASN A 216 -45.36 7.97 -25.77
N ARG A 217 -46.38 8.85 -25.81
CA ARG A 217 -46.22 10.25 -26.27
C ARG A 217 -45.28 11.06 -25.38
N GLY A 218 -45.41 10.93 -24.06
CA GLY A 218 -44.52 11.58 -23.10
C GLY A 218 -43.07 11.09 -23.20
N GLN A 219 -42.87 9.77 -23.35
CA GLN A 219 -41.55 9.18 -23.58
C GLN A 219 -40.93 9.70 -24.89
N ALA A 220 -41.67 9.69 -25.99
CA ALA A 220 -41.20 10.19 -27.28
C ALA A 220 -40.79 11.68 -27.20
N PHE A 221 -41.62 12.51 -26.55
CA PHE A 221 -41.34 13.94 -26.34
C PHE A 221 -40.09 14.20 -25.49
N ILE A 222 -39.92 13.45 -24.38
CA ILE A 222 -38.71 13.56 -23.55
C ILE A 222 -37.48 13.10 -24.34
N GLN A 223 -37.61 12.03 -25.14
CA GLN A 223 -36.52 11.47 -25.90
C GLN A 223 -36.07 12.40 -27.05
N THR A 224 -36.99 13.02 -27.80
CA THR A 224 -36.65 14.02 -28.81
C THR A 224 -35.98 15.26 -28.20
N HIS A 225 -36.54 15.83 -27.12
CA HIS A 225 -35.90 16.97 -26.45
C HIS A 225 -34.54 16.62 -25.81
N TRP A 226 -34.36 15.40 -25.32
CA TRP A 226 -33.05 14.92 -24.87
C TRP A 226 -32.06 14.86 -26.04
N THR A 227 -32.44 14.31 -27.20
CA THR A 227 -31.55 14.24 -28.37
C THR A 227 -31.26 15.59 -29.01
N GLU A 228 -32.24 16.50 -29.06
CA GLU A 228 -32.09 17.82 -29.69
C GLU A 228 -31.32 18.83 -28.82
N ARG A 229 -31.52 18.78 -27.49
CA ARG A 229 -31.04 19.84 -26.57
C ARG A 229 -30.19 19.30 -25.42
N GLY A 230 -30.62 18.20 -24.79
CA GLY A 230 -29.94 17.62 -23.64
C GLY A 230 -28.54 17.09 -23.99
N LYS A 231 -28.47 16.16 -24.95
CA LYS A 231 -27.24 15.52 -25.37
C LYS A 231 -26.22 16.51 -25.95
N PRO A 232 -26.55 17.42 -26.91
CA PRO A 232 -25.56 18.37 -27.42
C PRO A 232 -25.01 19.32 -26.35
N ALA A 233 -25.83 19.72 -25.36
CA ALA A 233 -25.37 20.54 -24.25
C ALA A 233 -24.39 19.78 -23.33
N VAL A 234 -24.65 18.51 -23.04
CA VAL A 234 -23.74 17.65 -22.25
C VAL A 234 -22.44 17.39 -23.02
N ASP A 235 -22.53 17.00 -24.30
CA ASP A 235 -21.36 16.72 -25.15
C ASP A 235 -20.47 17.97 -25.30
N MET A 236 -21.07 19.17 -25.44
CA MET A 236 -20.35 20.45 -25.44
C MET A 236 -19.65 20.74 -24.10
N VAL A 237 -20.27 20.41 -22.96
CA VAL A 237 -19.63 20.59 -21.63
C VAL A 237 -18.46 19.61 -21.47
N VAL A 238 -18.60 18.37 -21.93
CA VAL A 238 -17.52 17.37 -21.92
C VAL A 238 -16.36 17.81 -22.82
N GLN A 239 -16.62 18.27 -24.04
CA GLN A 239 -15.59 18.83 -24.92
C GLN A 239 -14.87 20.01 -24.27
N LYS A 240 -15.60 20.99 -23.72
CA LYS A 240 -14.98 22.14 -23.03
C LYS A 240 -14.17 21.73 -21.82
N ALA A 241 -14.58 20.69 -21.08
CA ALA A 241 -13.78 20.16 -19.97
C ALA A 241 -12.47 19.52 -20.47
N LEU A 242 -12.51 18.76 -21.57
CA LEU A 242 -11.32 18.16 -22.19
C LEU A 242 -10.38 19.21 -22.80
N GLU A 243 -10.91 20.22 -23.49
CA GLU A 243 -10.16 21.37 -24.00
C GLU A 243 -9.48 22.15 -22.87
N LYS A 244 -10.20 22.43 -21.77
CA LYS A 244 -9.64 23.10 -20.60
C LYS A 244 -8.59 22.24 -19.88
N LYS A 245 -8.75 20.92 -19.85
CA LYS A 245 -7.71 20.00 -19.38
C LYS A 245 -6.46 20.10 -20.25
N ALA A 246 -6.58 19.97 -21.57
CA ALA A 246 -5.45 20.03 -22.50
C ALA A 246 -4.74 21.40 -22.49
N LEU A 247 -5.48 22.50 -22.30
CA LEU A 247 -4.92 23.83 -22.09
C LEU A 247 -4.21 23.96 -20.75
N ALA A 248 -4.75 23.39 -19.67
CA ALA A 248 -4.10 23.36 -18.36
C ALA A 248 -2.82 22.50 -18.37
N GLU A 249 -2.82 21.40 -19.13
CA GLU A 249 -1.67 20.51 -19.33
C GLU A 249 -0.54 21.23 -20.08
N LYS A 250 -0.84 21.87 -21.23
CA LYS A 250 0.13 22.69 -21.97
C LYS A 250 0.58 23.96 -21.24
N TRP A 251 -0.24 24.52 -20.36
CA TRP A 251 0.16 25.64 -19.49
C TRP A 251 1.06 25.15 -18.35
N ALA A 252 0.75 24.00 -17.76
CA ALA A 252 1.53 23.41 -16.68
C ALA A 252 2.89 22.89 -17.16
N GLU A 253 3.00 22.34 -18.37
CA GLU A 253 4.23 21.75 -18.93
C GLU A 253 5.49 22.66 -18.79
N PRO A 254 5.54 23.90 -19.33
CA PRO A 254 6.69 24.79 -19.15
C PRO A 254 6.89 25.25 -17.71
N HIS A 255 5.82 25.33 -16.91
CA HIS A 255 5.91 25.67 -15.49
C HIS A 255 6.47 24.51 -14.65
N VAL A 256 6.12 23.26 -14.95
CA VAL A 256 6.64 22.04 -14.31
C VAL A 256 8.11 21.85 -14.67
N GLU A 257 8.50 22.08 -15.92
CA GLU A 257 9.92 22.05 -16.32
C GLU A 257 10.71 23.19 -15.67
N THR A 258 10.17 24.40 -15.65
CA THR A 258 10.79 25.55 -14.96
C THR A 258 10.88 25.31 -13.45
N ILE A 259 9.88 24.68 -12.84
CA ILE A 259 9.92 24.29 -11.43
C ILE A 259 11.02 23.25 -11.21
N LYS A 260 11.02 22.16 -11.99
CA LYS A 260 12.00 21.07 -11.90
C LYS A 260 13.45 21.53 -12.09
N THR A 261 13.70 22.50 -12.96
CA THR A 261 15.06 22.95 -13.34
C THR A 261 15.55 24.20 -12.60
N LYS A 262 14.71 25.22 -12.39
CA LYS A 262 15.10 26.49 -11.76
C LYS A 262 14.59 26.65 -10.33
N TRP A 263 13.34 26.28 -10.06
CA TRP A 263 12.75 26.56 -8.75
C TRP A 263 13.04 25.47 -7.72
N VAL A 264 13.14 24.17 -8.05
CA VAL A 264 13.48 23.13 -7.07
C VAL A 264 14.84 23.43 -6.38
N PRO A 265 15.89 23.88 -7.09
CA PRO A 265 17.11 24.38 -6.46
C PRO A 265 16.89 25.68 -5.66
N ALA A 266 16.28 26.72 -6.26
CA ALA A 266 16.13 28.03 -5.61
C ALA A 266 15.19 28.01 -4.39
N ILE A 267 14.11 27.22 -4.44
CA ILE A 267 13.21 26.94 -3.32
C ILE A 267 13.98 26.22 -2.22
N LYS A 268 14.86 25.26 -2.52
CA LYS A 268 15.64 24.57 -1.47
C LYS A 268 16.47 25.55 -0.64
N ASP A 269 17.05 26.56 -1.26
CA ASP A 269 17.84 27.59 -0.58
C ASP A 269 16.96 28.67 0.09
N GLN A 270 15.87 29.10 -0.57
CA GLN A 270 14.91 30.04 0.03
C GLN A 270 14.06 29.43 1.15
N TRP A 271 13.83 28.10 1.18
CA TRP A 271 13.01 27.44 2.19
C TRP A 271 13.60 27.59 3.58
N VAL A 272 14.93 27.66 3.71
CA VAL A 272 15.61 27.94 4.98
C VAL A 272 15.27 29.35 5.50
N VAL A 273 15.21 30.33 4.60
CA VAL A 273 14.85 31.73 4.92
C VAL A 273 13.34 31.88 5.18
N VAL A 274 12.50 31.19 4.42
CA VAL A 274 11.05 31.20 4.61
C VAL A 274 10.65 30.46 5.88
N THR A 275 11.30 29.34 6.23
CA THR A 275 11.01 28.62 7.49
C THR A 275 11.30 29.51 8.70
N THR A 276 12.43 30.22 8.70
CA THR A 276 12.81 31.13 9.80
C THR A 276 11.90 32.36 9.93
N HIS A 277 11.33 32.87 8.83
CA HIS A 277 10.34 33.97 8.89
C HIS A 277 8.89 33.51 9.14
N ALA A 278 8.47 32.35 8.62
CA ALA A 278 7.09 31.90 8.69
C ALA A 278 6.74 31.19 10.02
N GLU A 279 7.72 30.55 10.68
CA GLU A 279 7.53 29.86 11.97
C GLU A 279 6.81 30.73 13.04
N PRO A 280 7.18 31.99 13.31
CA PRO A 280 6.45 32.84 14.27
C PRO A 280 5.02 33.17 13.81
N HIS A 281 4.79 33.40 12.51
CA HIS A 281 3.45 33.69 11.99
C HIS A 281 2.53 32.45 12.03
N VAL A 282 3.06 31.26 11.75
CA VAL A 282 2.32 30.00 11.88
C VAL A 282 1.99 29.70 13.34
N ARG A 283 2.90 29.97 14.29
CA ARG A 283 2.60 29.90 15.73
C ARG A 283 1.50 30.89 16.14
N SER A 284 1.56 32.15 15.69
CA SER A 284 0.54 33.16 15.98
C SER A 284 -0.83 32.85 15.37
N LEU A 285 -0.87 32.33 14.14
CA LEU A 285 -2.11 31.85 13.52
C LEU A 285 -2.68 30.66 14.28
N LYS A 286 -1.84 29.73 14.73
CA LYS A 286 -2.29 28.60 15.56
C LYS A 286 -2.92 29.06 16.88
N THR A 287 -2.34 30.01 17.60
CA THR A 287 -2.94 30.52 18.86
C THR A 287 -4.26 31.24 18.60
N LYS A 288 -4.28 32.18 17.64
CA LYS A 288 -5.51 32.91 17.27
C LYS A 288 -6.63 32.00 16.77
N THR A 289 -6.30 30.92 16.06
CA THR A 289 -7.31 29.96 15.59
C THR A 289 -7.92 29.16 16.74
N VAL A 290 -7.11 28.80 17.76
CA VAL A 290 -7.61 28.16 19.00
C VAL A 290 -8.48 29.13 19.80
N GLU A 291 -8.08 30.39 19.94
CA GLU A 291 -8.88 31.43 20.62
C GLU A 291 -10.22 31.66 19.92
N VAL A 292 -10.24 31.81 18.59
CA VAL A 292 -11.46 31.97 17.79
C VAL A 292 -12.33 30.71 17.85
N TYR A 293 -11.73 29.51 17.91
CA TYR A 293 -12.48 28.26 18.06
C TYR A 293 -13.18 28.16 19.41
N GLU A 294 -12.50 28.46 20.52
CA GLU A 294 -13.11 28.44 21.85
C GLU A 294 -14.14 29.57 22.04
N ALA A 295 -13.90 30.76 21.47
CA ALA A 295 -14.88 31.86 21.42
C ALA A 295 -16.13 31.48 20.58
N SER A 296 -15.95 30.81 19.45
CA SER A 296 -17.05 30.29 18.63
C SER A 296 -17.85 29.21 19.37
N LYS A 297 -17.16 28.25 19.97
CA LYS A 297 -17.75 27.17 20.77
C LYS A 297 -18.59 27.72 21.92
N THR A 298 -18.06 28.66 22.70
CA THR A 298 -18.80 29.31 23.78
C THR A 298 -20.00 30.13 23.30
N ALA A 299 -19.91 30.84 22.17
CA ALA A 299 -21.04 31.57 21.57
C ALA A 299 -22.15 30.65 21.00
N VAL A 300 -21.77 29.48 20.48
CA VAL A 300 -22.70 28.51 19.87
C VAL A 300 -23.36 27.61 20.93
N THR A 301 -22.70 27.30 22.05
CA THR A 301 -23.25 26.50 23.16
C THR A 301 -24.68 26.89 23.57
N PRO A 302 -25.02 28.15 23.90
CA PRO A 302 -26.39 28.51 24.31
C PRO A 302 -27.43 28.30 23.19
N HIS A 303 -27.03 28.37 21.92
CA HIS A 303 -27.92 28.08 20.79
C HIS A 303 -28.21 26.58 20.67
N ILE A 304 -27.22 25.72 20.90
CA ILE A 304 -27.39 24.26 20.94
C ILE A 304 -28.32 23.87 22.10
N VAL A 305 -28.12 24.44 23.30
CA VAL A 305 -28.99 24.21 24.47
C VAL A 305 -30.43 24.62 24.14
N LYS A 306 -30.65 25.83 23.60
CA LYS A 306 -31.98 26.31 23.21
C LYS A 306 -32.66 25.45 22.14
N VAL A 307 -31.92 24.92 21.17
CA VAL A 307 -32.46 23.95 20.19
C VAL A 307 -32.84 22.65 20.88
N HIS A 308 -32.04 22.16 21.83
CA HIS A 308 -32.37 20.96 22.61
C HIS A 308 -33.63 21.15 23.46
N GLU A 309 -33.75 22.28 24.17
CA GLU A 309 -34.93 22.67 24.95
C GLU A 309 -36.21 22.75 24.10
N ILE A 310 -36.12 23.25 22.86
CA ILE A 310 -37.26 23.28 21.93
C ILE A 310 -37.62 21.88 21.44
N VAL A 311 -36.62 21.06 21.12
CA VAL A 311 -36.81 19.75 20.45
C VAL A 311 -37.27 18.64 21.42
N VAL A 312 -36.85 18.67 22.68
CA VAL A 312 -37.22 17.65 23.69
C VAL A 312 -38.74 17.55 23.92
N PRO A 313 -39.51 18.64 24.12
CA PRO A 313 -40.96 18.60 24.24
C PRO A 313 -41.66 17.94 23.05
N TYR A 314 -41.27 18.27 21.81
CA TYR A 314 -41.86 17.65 20.61
C TYR A 314 -41.61 16.14 20.56
N PHE A 315 -40.42 15.66 20.95
CA PHE A 315 -40.17 14.22 21.03
C PHE A 315 -40.98 13.54 22.16
N GLN A 316 -41.17 14.19 23.31
CA GLN A 316 -42.00 13.64 24.38
C GLN A 316 -43.49 13.60 23.99
N GLU A 317 -43.96 14.59 23.24
CA GLU A 317 -45.32 14.63 22.71
C GLU A 317 -45.54 13.57 21.62
N ALA A 318 -44.64 13.48 20.63
CA ALA A 318 -44.65 12.40 19.64
C ALA A 318 -44.58 11.00 20.29
N LYS A 319 -43.84 10.85 21.40
CA LYS A 319 -43.81 9.63 22.21
C LYS A 319 -45.15 9.35 22.90
N LYS A 320 -45.85 10.36 23.44
CA LYS A 320 -47.21 10.20 23.99
C LYS A 320 -48.20 9.71 22.92
N PHE A 321 -48.16 10.29 21.72
CA PHE A 321 -49.03 9.89 20.60
C PHE A 321 -48.71 8.50 20.03
N SER A 322 -47.44 8.15 19.86
CA SER A 322 -47.03 6.87 19.25
C SER A 322 -47.09 5.68 20.19
N LYS A 323 -46.85 5.88 21.50
CA LYS A 323 -46.83 4.81 22.51
C LYS A 323 -48.08 3.90 22.49
N PRO A 324 -49.34 4.38 22.53
CA PRO A 324 -50.50 3.49 22.54
C PRO A 324 -50.61 2.61 21.28
N TYR A 325 -50.19 3.09 20.11
CA TYR A 325 -50.17 2.28 18.88
C TYR A 325 -49.05 1.24 18.89
N ILE A 326 -47.87 1.59 19.42
CA ILE A 326 -46.76 0.64 19.61
C ILE A 326 -47.18 -0.46 20.61
N ASP A 327 -47.80 -0.08 21.72
CA ASP A 327 -48.30 -0.99 22.74
C ASP A 327 -49.42 -1.89 22.19
N GLN A 328 -50.34 -1.37 21.36
CA GLN A 328 -51.36 -2.17 20.66
C GLN A 328 -50.76 -3.17 19.66
N VAL A 329 -49.79 -2.76 18.84
CA VAL A 329 -49.10 -3.67 17.92
C VAL A 329 -48.35 -4.75 18.69
N ALA A 330 -47.71 -4.39 19.82
CA ALA A 330 -47.03 -5.34 20.68
C ALA A 330 -48.00 -6.34 21.33
N THR A 331 -49.15 -5.91 21.86
CA THR A 331 -50.15 -6.82 22.46
C THR A 331 -50.79 -7.74 21.42
N LEU A 332 -51.09 -7.25 20.21
CA LEU A 332 -51.62 -8.06 19.12
C LEU A 332 -50.60 -9.09 18.60
N ALA A 333 -49.33 -8.69 18.48
CA ALA A 333 -48.27 -9.59 18.01
C ALA A 333 -47.85 -10.64 19.04
N LYS A 334 -47.99 -10.35 20.35
CA LYS A 334 -47.55 -11.22 21.45
C LYS A 334 -48.04 -12.67 21.38
N PRO A 335 -49.36 -12.98 21.25
CA PRO A 335 -49.82 -14.38 21.17
C PRO A 335 -49.29 -15.13 19.94
N HIS A 336 -49.13 -14.45 18.80
CA HIS A 336 -48.56 -15.04 17.60
C HIS A 336 -47.06 -15.32 17.75
N TYR A 337 -46.31 -14.38 18.33
CA TYR A 337 -44.90 -14.55 18.66
C TYR A 337 -44.67 -15.69 19.66
N ASP A 338 -45.47 -15.74 20.73
CA ASP A 338 -45.40 -16.80 21.74
C ASP A 338 -45.75 -18.18 21.17
N ASN A 339 -46.71 -18.26 20.24
CA ASN A 339 -47.04 -19.50 19.55
C ASN A 339 -45.91 -19.96 18.61
N VAL A 340 -45.38 -19.05 17.77
CA VAL A 340 -44.21 -19.35 16.92
C VAL A 340 -43.02 -19.79 17.79
N CYS A 341 -42.77 -19.12 18.91
CA CYS A 341 -41.72 -19.52 19.85
C CYS A 341 -41.96 -20.90 20.47
N LYS A 342 -43.20 -21.27 20.80
CA LYS A 342 -43.56 -22.62 21.28
C LYS A 342 -43.32 -23.68 20.21
N VAL A 343 -43.82 -23.47 18.99
CA VAL A 343 -43.64 -24.39 17.85
C VAL A 343 -42.17 -24.55 17.47
N MET A 344 -41.37 -23.49 17.58
CA MET A 344 -39.94 -23.51 17.25
C MET A 344 -39.05 -24.12 18.35
N LYS A 345 -39.55 -24.37 19.57
CA LYS A 345 -38.76 -24.99 20.66
C LYS A 345 -38.16 -26.36 20.31
N PRO A 346 -38.90 -27.35 19.78
CA PRO A 346 -38.31 -28.64 19.38
C PRO A 346 -37.23 -28.47 18.31
N PHE A 347 -37.53 -27.76 17.22
CA PHE A 347 -36.57 -27.49 16.14
C PHE A 347 -35.31 -26.78 16.63
N ARG A 348 -35.43 -25.82 17.57
CA ARG A 348 -34.27 -25.17 18.19
C ARG A 348 -33.39 -26.17 18.95
N LYS A 349 -33.98 -27.08 19.74
CA LYS A 349 -33.23 -28.12 20.45
C LYS A 349 -32.51 -29.06 19.48
N GLU A 350 -33.20 -29.46 18.42
CA GLU A 350 -32.66 -30.36 17.40
C GLU A 350 -31.52 -29.72 16.60
N VAL A 351 -31.66 -28.45 16.19
CA VAL A 351 -30.59 -27.67 15.54
C VAL A 351 -29.39 -27.48 16.47
N VAL A 352 -29.59 -27.19 17.76
CA VAL A 352 -28.48 -27.08 18.74
C VAL A 352 -27.77 -28.42 18.92
N ASN A 353 -28.50 -29.54 18.99
CA ASN A 353 -27.93 -30.88 19.10
C ASN A 353 -27.14 -31.28 17.83
N ALA A 354 -27.71 -31.04 16.64
CA ALA A 354 -27.04 -31.29 15.37
C ALA A 354 -25.78 -30.42 15.19
N TYR A 355 -25.85 -29.15 15.61
CA TYR A 355 -24.70 -28.24 15.60
C TYR A 355 -23.61 -28.66 16.61
N GLY A 356 -23.99 -29.14 17.79
CA GLY A 356 -23.05 -29.72 18.77
C GLY A 356 -22.27 -30.91 18.19
N LYS A 357 -23.00 -31.89 17.63
CA LYS A 357 -22.38 -33.06 16.95
C LYS A 357 -21.50 -32.66 15.76
N PHE A 358 -21.89 -31.62 15.03
CA PHE A 358 -21.09 -31.06 13.94
C PHE A 358 -19.81 -30.36 14.43
N LEU A 359 -19.87 -29.63 15.55
CA LEU A 359 -18.67 -29.03 16.15
C LEU A 359 -17.71 -30.08 16.71
N GLU A 360 -18.23 -31.15 17.33
CA GLU A 360 -17.42 -32.28 17.78
C GLU A 360 -16.70 -32.97 16.62
N SER A 361 -17.42 -33.30 15.52
CA SER A 361 -16.81 -33.93 14.34
C SER A 361 -15.88 -33.00 13.56
N ALA A 362 -16.18 -31.70 13.49
CA ALA A 362 -15.27 -30.71 12.92
C ALA A 362 -13.99 -30.59 13.76
N THR A 363 -14.08 -30.67 15.08
CA THR A 363 -12.92 -30.57 15.98
C THR A 363 -12.02 -31.79 15.87
N THR A 364 -12.57 -33.01 15.82
CA THR A 364 -11.77 -34.24 15.63
C THR A 364 -11.14 -34.29 14.24
N TYR A 365 -11.88 -33.89 13.19
CA TYR A 365 -11.33 -33.79 11.83
C TYR A 365 -10.25 -32.71 11.71
N HIS A 366 -10.42 -31.55 12.36
CA HIS A 366 -9.41 -30.50 12.43
C HIS A 366 -8.10 -31.01 13.05
N GLN A 367 -8.18 -31.72 14.18
CA GLN A 367 -7.04 -32.35 14.84
C GLN A 367 -6.34 -33.39 13.93
N GLN A 368 -7.11 -34.20 13.22
CA GLN A 368 -6.57 -35.20 12.27
C GLN A 368 -5.85 -34.53 11.08
N VAL A 369 -6.44 -33.48 10.51
CA VAL A 369 -5.82 -32.70 9.42
C VAL A 369 -4.59 -31.95 9.94
N GLN A 370 -4.63 -31.40 11.15
CA GLN A 370 -3.48 -30.72 11.77
C GLN A 370 -2.29 -31.67 11.93
N ALA A 371 -2.51 -32.91 12.38
CA ALA A 371 -1.45 -33.93 12.45
C ALA A 371 -0.88 -34.28 11.06
N SER A 372 -1.74 -34.45 10.04
CA SER A 372 -1.32 -34.74 8.66
C SER A 372 -0.54 -33.59 8.01
N VAL A 373 -0.98 -32.35 8.23
CA VAL A 373 -0.30 -31.12 7.79
C VAL A 373 1.06 -30.97 8.49
N GLN A 374 1.12 -31.24 9.79
CA GLN A 374 2.36 -31.24 10.55
C GLN A 374 3.37 -32.28 10.03
N ASP A 375 2.93 -33.51 9.76
CA ASP A 375 3.79 -34.58 9.22
C ASP A 375 4.27 -34.29 7.80
N THR A 376 3.44 -33.68 6.95
CA THR A 376 3.83 -33.29 5.59
C THR A 376 4.78 -32.09 5.58
N LEU A 377 4.56 -31.06 6.40
CA LEU A 377 5.47 -29.93 6.57
C LEU A 377 6.87 -30.37 7.07
N LYS A 378 6.93 -31.36 7.97
CA LYS A 378 8.21 -31.87 8.51
C LYS A 378 9.00 -32.77 7.54
N LYS A 379 8.37 -33.35 6.52
CA LYS A 379 8.99 -34.30 5.57
C LYS A 379 9.92 -33.65 4.55
N HIS A 380 9.73 -32.37 4.21
CA HIS A 380 10.59 -31.67 3.24
C HIS A 380 11.45 -30.61 3.90
N GLU A 381 12.73 -30.53 3.52
CA GLU A 381 13.71 -29.60 4.13
C GLU A 381 13.31 -28.12 3.97
N LEU A 382 12.66 -27.76 2.86
CA LEU A 382 12.18 -26.41 2.58
C LEU A 382 10.94 -26.00 3.40
N THR A 383 10.07 -26.95 3.76
CA THR A 383 8.83 -26.67 4.52
C THR A 383 9.00 -26.88 6.03
N ARG A 384 10.05 -27.60 6.45
CA ARG A 384 10.41 -27.81 7.85
C ARG A 384 10.49 -26.52 8.70
N PRO A 385 11.05 -25.38 8.24
CA PRO A 385 11.02 -24.13 9.01
C PRO A 385 9.63 -23.46 9.07
N LEU A 386 8.68 -23.87 8.22
CA LEU A 386 7.30 -23.38 8.19
C LEU A 386 6.34 -24.22 9.06
N ALA A 387 6.81 -25.31 9.68
CA ALA A 387 6.06 -26.14 10.64
C ALA A 387 5.88 -25.45 12.00
N THR A 388 5.32 -24.23 12.01
CA THR A 388 4.98 -23.49 13.22
C THR A 388 3.56 -23.86 13.66
N LYS A 389 3.32 -23.93 14.98
CA LYS A 389 2.02 -24.32 15.55
C LYS A 389 0.85 -23.47 15.04
N GLU A 390 1.10 -22.20 14.76
CA GLU A 390 0.11 -21.28 14.20
C GLU A 390 -0.22 -21.63 12.75
N LEU A 391 0.79 -21.86 11.90
CA LEU A 391 0.59 -22.20 10.49
C LEU A 391 -0.07 -23.57 10.32
N GLU A 392 0.31 -24.57 11.12
CA GLU A 392 -0.36 -25.87 11.20
C GLU A 392 -1.86 -25.71 11.51
N TRP A 393 -2.19 -24.89 12.51
CA TRP A 393 -3.58 -24.64 12.92
C TRP A 393 -4.38 -23.87 11.86
N PHE A 394 -3.79 -22.85 11.23
CA PHE A 394 -4.45 -22.10 10.15
C PHE A 394 -4.66 -22.95 8.89
N ALA A 395 -3.68 -23.78 8.50
CA ALA A 395 -3.80 -24.65 7.35
C ALA A 395 -4.87 -25.73 7.54
N ALA A 396 -4.93 -26.37 8.71
CA ALA A 396 -6.01 -27.31 9.04
C ALA A 396 -7.39 -26.64 9.07
N SER A 397 -7.47 -25.41 9.59
CA SER A 397 -8.71 -24.62 9.58
C SER A 397 -9.17 -24.24 8.17
N ALA A 398 -8.23 -23.87 7.28
CA ALA A 398 -8.52 -23.53 5.91
C ALA A 398 -9.05 -24.74 5.11
N LEU A 399 -8.39 -25.90 5.24
CA LEU A 399 -8.82 -27.15 4.60
C LEU A 399 -10.24 -27.58 5.04
N LEU A 400 -10.61 -27.36 6.30
CA LEU A 400 -11.94 -27.65 6.82
C LEU A 400 -12.99 -26.62 6.36
N ALA A 401 -12.62 -25.34 6.30
CA ALA A 401 -13.53 -24.26 5.89
C ALA A 401 -13.87 -24.26 4.40
N LEU A 402 -12.95 -24.69 3.52
CA LEU A 402 -13.13 -24.65 2.06
C LEU A 402 -14.40 -25.40 1.57
N PRO A 403 -14.65 -26.67 1.95
CA PRO A 403 -15.90 -27.36 1.61
C PRO A 403 -17.16 -26.63 2.08
N ILE A 404 -17.14 -26.06 3.30
CA ILE A 404 -18.27 -25.34 3.89
C ILE A 404 -18.59 -24.08 3.08
N ILE A 405 -17.56 -23.32 2.66
CA ILE A 405 -17.72 -22.11 1.85
C ILE A 405 -18.25 -22.45 0.45
N ILE A 406 -17.79 -23.54 -0.17
CA ILE A 406 -18.28 -24.01 -1.47
C ILE A 406 -19.76 -24.42 -1.37
N LEU A 407 -20.12 -25.23 -0.38
CA LEU A 407 -21.51 -25.60 -0.11
C LEU A 407 -22.38 -24.37 0.15
N PHE A 408 -21.94 -23.44 1.00
CA PHE A 408 -22.67 -22.21 1.30
C PHE A 408 -22.93 -21.35 0.04
N ARG A 409 -21.96 -21.25 -0.88
CA ARG A 409 -22.15 -20.57 -2.17
C ARG A 409 -23.16 -21.28 -3.08
N ILE A 410 -23.15 -22.61 -3.11
CA ILE A 410 -24.11 -23.42 -3.88
C ILE A 410 -25.52 -23.31 -3.30
N PHE A 411 -25.68 -23.41 -1.98
CA PHE A 411 -26.98 -23.21 -1.32
C PHE A 411 -27.49 -21.78 -1.49
N SER A 412 -26.63 -20.78 -1.36
CA SER A 412 -27.02 -19.38 -1.57
C SER A 412 -27.52 -19.10 -2.99
N SER A 413 -26.90 -19.67 -4.02
CA SER A 413 -27.36 -19.46 -5.41
C SER A 413 -28.68 -20.18 -5.73
N ILE A 414 -28.99 -21.28 -5.04
CA ILE A 414 -30.24 -22.04 -5.22
C ILE A 414 -31.41 -21.38 -4.46
N PHE A 415 -31.19 -20.97 -3.20
CA PHE A 415 -32.26 -20.49 -2.32
C PHE A 415 -32.43 -18.96 -2.30
N CYS A 416 -31.34 -18.19 -2.41
CA CYS A 416 -31.41 -16.73 -2.45
C CYS A 416 -31.62 -16.22 -3.88
N LYS A 417 -32.81 -16.44 -4.45
CA LYS A 417 -33.26 -15.61 -5.58
C LYS A 417 -33.26 -14.15 -5.14
N ASN A 418 -32.48 -13.31 -5.82
CA ASN A 418 -32.31 -11.89 -5.51
C ASN A 418 -33.65 -11.14 -5.58
N GLY A 419 -34.32 -11.03 -4.43
CA GLY A 419 -35.57 -10.30 -4.29
C GLY A 419 -35.36 -8.81 -4.57
N LYS A 420 -35.86 -8.34 -5.72
CA LYS A 420 -35.82 -6.93 -6.13
C LYS A 420 -36.48 -6.06 -5.05
N LYS A 421 -35.65 -5.40 -4.22
CA LYS A 421 -36.11 -4.47 -3.18
C LYS A 421 -37.03 -3.42 -3.80
N ARG A 422 -38.29 -3.44 -3.39
CA ARG A 422 -39.36 -2.50 -3.76
C ARG A 422 -39.14 -1.22 -2.94
N ALA A 423 -38.84 -0.10 -3.59
CA ALA A 423 -38.67 1.17 -2.89
C ALA A 423 -40.02 1.61 -2.31
N ARG A 424 -40.08 1.83 -0.99
CA ARG A 424 -41.27 2.38 -0.34
C ARG A 424 -41.40 3.85 -0.71
N HIS A 425 -42.59 4.27 -1.13
CA HIS A 425 -42.91 5.68 -1.21
C HIS A 425 -42.83 6.32 0.18
N ALA A 426 -42.16 7.46 0.25
CA ALA A 426 -42.34 8.44 1.32
C ALA A 426 -42.53 9.81 0.66
N HIS A 427 -43.78 10.26 0.59
CA HIS A 427 -44.09 11.67 0.38
C HIS A 427 -43.69 12.46 1.63
N THR A 428 -43.02 13.60 1.43
CA THR A 428 -43.25 14.90 2.12
C THR A 428 -42.18 15.89 1.59
N THR A 429 -42.49 16.75 0.62
CA THR A 429 -42.98 18.14 0.80
C THR A 429 -41.99 19.12 1.48
N HIS A 430 -41.32 19.95 0.67
CA HIS A 430 -41.53 21.42 0.57
C HIS A 430 -40.30 22.16 -0.02
N GLY A 431 -40.54 23.14 -0.91
CA GLY A 431 -39.47 23.81 -1.68
C GLY A 431 -39.79 25.24 -2.18
N ARG A 432 -40.65 25.96 -1.46
CA ARG A 432 -40.84 27.44 -1.43
C ARG A 432 -40.02 28.31 -2.40
N ARG A 433 -40.65 28.84 -3.47
CA ARG A 433 -40.43 30.21 -4.02
C ARG A 433 -41.58 30.54 -5.00
N LYS A 434 -42.58 31.35 -4.64
CA LYS A 434 -42.59 32.81 -4.36
C LYS A 434 -42.48 33.67 -5.64
N GLY A 435 -43.64 33.93 -6.25
CA GLY A 435 -44.04 35.28 -6.68
C GLY A 435 -43.87 35.68 -8.15
N LYS A 436 -45.02 35.91 -8.81
CA LYS A 436 -45.38 37.25 -9.32
C LYS A 436 -46.91 37.40 -9.39
N ARG A 437 -47.38 38.66 -9.29
CA ARG A 437 -48.78 39.10 -9.34
C ARG A 437 -49.16 39.52 -10.77
N GLY A 438 -50.47 39.64 -11.03
CA GLY A 438 -51.05 40.23 -12.24
C GLY A 438 -51.68 39.16 -13.14
N HIS A 439 -52.93 39.27 -13.57
CA HIS A 439 -53.96 40.27 -13.29
C HIS A 439 -55.33 39.57 -13.33
N THR A 440 -56.30 39.99 -12.51
CA THR A 440 -57.70 39.58 -12.69
C THR A 440 -58.33 40.38 -13.81
N ASP A 441 -59.02 39.69 -14.72
CA ASP A 441 -60.12 40.24 -15.51
C ASP A 441 -61.03 39.10 -15.98
N LYS A 442 -62.34 39.32 -15.84
CA LYS A 442 -63.47 38.37 -16.05
C LYS A 442 -63.72 37.36 -14.93
#